data_AF-A0A914IPT3-F1
#
_entry.id   AF-A0A914IPT3-F1
#
_cell.length_a   1.000
_cell.length_b   1.000
_cell.length_c   1.000
_cell.angle_alpha   90.00
_cell.angle_beta   90.00
_cell.angle_gamma   90.00
#
_symmetry.space_group_name_H-M   'P 1'
#
loop_
_entity.id
_entity.type
_entity.pdbx_description
1 polymer ?
#
loop_
_entity_poly.entity_id
_entity_poly.type
_entity_poly.pdbx_seq_one_letter_code
_entity_poly.pdbx_strand_id
1 'polypeptide(L)'
;MREHRDGDFTHILKYINLQTNEIRLRPMQYGTASEAANLLVDIYCEQGAPVVLQSLNCREFVQEIVGEIVKIWPNCKQLHGVVRLNSGISEHFGDQIILEQLMSMQKRLKTNVWAQLLRFLQWEFNSSFNNELGRSVFETVYGKPPSLGLPTSKLLEAVYDK
;
A
#
# COMPACT_ATOMS: atom_id res chain seq x y z
N MET A 1 -0.68 9.34 -13.16
CA MET A 1 -1.61 8.37 -13.79
C MET A 1 -2.68 9.00 -14.69
N ARG A 2 -3.02 10.31 -14.59
CA ARG A 2 -4.08 10.92 -15.44
C ARG A 2 -3.89 10.77 -16.95
N GLU A 3 -2.65 10.75 -17.44
CA GLU A 3 -2.30 10.53 -18.85
C GLU A 3 -2.20 9.04 -19.23
N HIS A 4 -2.29 8.14 -18.25
CA HIS A 4 -2.22 6.68 -18.38
C HIS A 4 -3.40 6.05 -17.63
N ARG A 5 -4.63 6.35 -18.05
CA ARG A 5 -5.83 5.81 -17.41
C ARG A 5 -5.96 4.31 -17.65
N ASP A 6 -6.44 3.60 -16.63
CA ASP A 6 -6.86 2.20 -16.73
C ASP A 6 -8.36 2.14 -16.41
N GLY A 7 -9.17 2.10 -17.47
CA GLY A 7 -10.61 2.36 -17.36
C GLY A 7 -10.88 3.73 -16.73
N ASP A 8 -11.64 3.74 -15.65
CA ASP A 8 -12.00 4.95 -14.90
C ASP A 8 -10.93 5.37 -13.87
N PHE A 9 -9.90 4.55 -13.64
CA PHE A 9 -8.89 4.84 -12.63
C PHE A 9 -7.88 5.86 -13.15
N THR A 10 -7.65 6.92 -12.35
CA THR A 10 -6.75 8.03 -12.71
C THR A 10 -5.76 8.43 -11.61
N HIS A 11 -5.91 7.87 -10.40
CA HIS A 11 -5.07 8.14 -9.23
C HIS A 11 -4.73 6.87 -8.47
N ILE A 12 -3.72 6.95 -7.60
CA ILE A 12 -3.31 5.87 -6.72
C ILE A 12 -3.34 6.42 -5.29
N LEU A 13 -4.09 5.78 -4.40
CA LEU A 13 -3.92 5.98 -2.97
C LEU A 13 -2.68 5.20 -2.52
N LYS A 14 -1.70 5.93 -2.00
CA LYS A 14 -0.55 5.37 -1.31
C LYS A 14 -0.71 5.58 0.18
N TYR A 15 -0.83 4.49 0.93
CA TYR A 15 -0.84 4.50 2.39
C TYR A 15 0.38 3.74 2.91
N ILE A 16 1.07 4.29 3.91
CA ILE A 16 2.24 3.65 4.53
C ILE A 16 2.02 3.65 6.03
N ASN A 17 2.05 2.46 6.63
CA ASN A 17 2.05 2.32 8.07
C ASN A 17 3.46 2.58 8.60
N LEU A 18 3.65 3.71 9.28
CA LEU A 18 4.97 4.15 9.78
C LEU A 18 5.54 3.25 10.89
N GLN A 19 4.72 2.44 11.55
CA GLN A 19 5.17 1.53 12.60
C GLN A 19 5.77 0.25 12.01
N THR A 20 5.20 -0.24 10.91
CA THR A 20 5.58 -1.52 10.30
C THR A 20 6.33 -1.36 8.98
N ASN A 21 6.34 -0.15 8.42
CA ASN A 21 6.74 0.17 7.05
C ASN A 21 5.89 -0.56 5.97
N GLU A 22 4.71 -1.05 6.32
CA GLU A 22 3.81 -1.71 5.35
C GLU A 22 3.20 -0.68 4.39
N ILE A 23 3.38 -0.91 3.10
CA ILE A 23 2.74 -0.11 2.06
C ILE A 23 1.42 -0.76 1.64
N ARG A 24 0.40 0.09 1.42
CA ARG A 24 -0.88 -0.27 0.80
C ARG A 24 -1.13 0.64 -0.40
N LEU A 25 -1.43 0.01 -1.53
CA LEU A 25 -1.72 0.70 -2.79
C LEU A 25 -3.17 0.38 -3.20
N ARG A 26 -3.95 1.41 -3.52
CA ARG A 26 -5.31 1.25 -4.04
C ARG A 26 -5.52 2.15 -5.26
N PRO A 27 -6.16 1.65 -6.33
CA PRO A 27 -6.53 2.50 -7.46
C PRO A 27 -7.68 3.43 -7.04
N MET A 28 -7.68 4.65 -7.59
CA MET A 28 -8.70 5.66 -7.35
C MET A 28 -9.17 6.23 -8.69
N GLN A 29 -10.46 6.48 -8.81
CA GLN A 29 -11.10 7.05 -9.99
C GLN A 29 -10.96 8.57 -10.01
N TYR A 30 -11.28 9.21 -8.88
CA TYR A 30 -11.44 10.67 -8.82
C TYR A 30 -10.37 11.35 -7.96
N GLY A 31 -9.76 10.61 -7.02
CA GLY A 31 -8.77 11.20 -6.12
C GLY A 31 -9.41 12.08 -5.04
N THR A 32 -10.67 11.85 -4.69
CA THR A 32 -11.42 12.64 -3.69
C THR A 32 -11.17 12.14 -2.28
N ALA A 33 -11.43 12.99 -1.28
CA ALA A 33 -11.31 12.61 0.13
C ALA A 33 -12.30 11.51 0.51
N SER A 34 -13.52 11.52 -0.04
CA SER A 34 -14.54 10.50 0.24
C SER A 34 -14.14 9.12 -0.31
N GLU A 35 -13.59 9.08 -1.53
CA GLU A 35 -13.04 7.84 -2.10
C GLU A 35 -11.85 7.33 -1.27
N ALA A 36 -10.92 8.23 -0.92
CA ALA A 36 -9.78 7.89 -0.07
C ALA A 36 -10.21 7.36 1.30
N ALA A 37 -11.24 7.95 1.92
CA ALA A 37 -11.76 7.54 3.21
C ALA A 37 -12.32 6.11 3.18
N ASN A 38 -13.10 5.74 2.15
CA ASN A 38 -13.60 4.38 1.99
C ASN A 38 -12.45 3.36 1.87
N LEU A 39 -11.48 3.65 1.01
CA LEU A 39 -10.30 2.79 0.81
C LEU A 39 -9.42 2.68 2.07
N LEU A 40 -9.30 3.77 2.85
CA LEU A 40 -8.58 3.76 4.12
C LEU A 40 -9.31 2.95 5.18
N VAL A 41 -10.64 3.02 5.26
CA VAL A 41 -11.42 2.21 6.20
C VAL A 41 -11.23 0.73 5.92
N ASP A 42 -11.25 0.29 4.65
CA ASP A 42 -10.94 -1.10 4.29
C ASP A 42 -9.56 -1.51 4.80
N ILE A 43 -8.55 -0.66 4.59
CA ILE A 43 -7.20 -0.88 5.09
C ILE A 43 -7.18 -0.96 6.63
N TYR A 44 -7.89 -0.08 7.32
CA TYR A 44 -7.94 -0.05 8.79
C TYR A 44 -8.65 -1.26 9.38
N CYS A 45 -9.63 -1.84 8.68
CA CYS A 45 -10.25 -3.10 9.09
C CYS A 45 -9.28 -4.28 9.02
N GLU A 46 -8.23 -4.21 8.20
CA GLU A 46 -7.21 -5.26 8.08
C GLU A 46 -6.09 -5.13 9.12
N GLN A 47 -5.64 -3.89 9.39
CA GLN A 47 -4.43 -3.66 10.20
C GLN A 47 -4.60 -2.73 11.41
N GLY A 48 -5.80 -2.19 11.62
CA GLY A 48 -6.11 -1.18 12.63
C GLY A 48 -5.99 0.25 12.12
N ALA A 49 -6.79 1.15 12.69
CA ALA A 49 -6.73 2.58 12.38
C ALA A 49 -5.60 3.27 13.16
N PRO A 50 -4.80 4.14 12.52
CA PRO A 50 -3.77 4.92 13.21
C PRO A 50 -4.41 6.07 14.01
N VAL A 51 -3.75 6.47 15.09
CA VAL A 51 -4.13 7.65 15.90
C VAL A 51 -3.94 8.95 15.11
N VAL A 52 -2.91 9.02 14.25
CA VAL A 52 -2.56 10.21 13.48
C VAL A 52 -2.50 9.85 11.99
N LEU A 53 -3.24 10.59 11.15
CA LEU A 53 -3.13 10.54 9.70
C LEU A 53 -2.36 11.77 9.20
N GLN A 54 -1.45 11.56 8.25
CA GLN A 54 -0.65 12.61 7.61
C GLN A 54 -0.68 12.43 6.10
N SER A 55 -0.66 13.52 5.33
CA SER A 55 -0.56 13.49 3.87
C SER A 55 0.23 14.67 3.34
N LEU A 56 1.02 14.42 2.30
CA LEU A 56 1.74 15.45 1.54
C LEU A 56 0.80 16.33 0.70
N ASN A 57 -0.45 15.91 0.49
CA ASN A 57 -1.45 16.64 -0.26
C ASN A 57 -2.14 17.75 0.57
N CYS A 58 -1.40 18.44 1.44
CA CYS A 58 -1.85 19.46 2.39
C CYS A 58 -2.72 18.97 3.57
N ARG A 59 -2.81 19.80 4.62
CA ARG A 59 -3.50 19.48 5.89
C ARG A 59 -5.01 19.48 5.73
N GLU A 60 -5.51 20.34 4.85
CA GLU A 60 -6.93 20.52 4.52
C GLU A 60 -7.50 19.23 3.93
N PHE A 61 -6.75 18.58 3.03
CA PHE A 61 -7.16 17.29 2.45
C PHE A 61 -7.22 16.17 3.50
N VAL A 62 -6.26 16.13 4.44
CA VAL A 62 -6.30 15.17 5.56
C VAL A 62 -7.51 15.41 6.45
N GLN A 63 -7.81 16.68 6.75
CA GLN A 63 -8.97 17.04 7.56
C GLN A 63 -10.28 16.61 6.88
N GLU A 64 -10.38 16.77 5.56
CA GLU A 64 -11.53 16.28 4.79
C GLU A 64 -11.66 14.76 4.87
N ILE A 65 -10.56 14.03 4.66
CA ILE A 65 -10.54 12.56 4.79
C ILE A 65 -10.99 12.13 6.18
N VAL A 66 -10.46 12.73 7.25
CA VAL A 66 -10.85 12.39 8.63
C VAL A 66 -12.34 12.65 8.84
N GLY A 67 -12.87 13.75 8.29
CA GLY A 67 -14.30 14.06 8.32
C GLY A 67 -15.15 12.99 7.62
N GLU A 68 -14.71 12.53 6.45
CA GLU A 68 -15.38 11.44 5.70
C GLU A 68 -15.29 10.10 6.43
N ILE A 69 -14.14 9.76 7.03
CA ILE A 69 -13.97 8.53 7.82
C ILE A 69 -14.94 8.51 9.02
N VAL A 70 -15.12 9.63 9.72
CA VAL A 70 -16.07 9.71 10.84
C VAL A 70 -17.51 9.49 10.40
N LYS A 71 -17.87 9.83 9.15
CA LYS A 71 -19.21 9.54 8.59
C LYS A 71 -19.39 8.04 8.34
N ILE A 72 -18.35 7.35 7.89
CA ILE A 72 -18.36 5.91 7.58
C ILE A 72 -18.27 5.08 8.87
N TRP A 73 -17.34 5.43 9.77
CA TRP A 73 -17.04 4.75 11.01
C TRP A 73 -16.90 5.75 12.17
N PRO A 74 -18.00 6.10 12.86
CA PRO A 74 -18.02 7.17 13.88
C PRO A 74 -17.06 6.99 15.07
N ASN A 75 -16.71 5.74 15.37
CA ASN A 75 -15.79 5.40 16.47
C ASN A 75 -14.31 5.51 16.05
N CYS A 76 -14.01 5.61 14.75
CA CYS A 76 -12.65 5.78 14.23
C CYS A 76 -12.24 7.25 14.30
N LYS A 77 -11.84 7.71 15.49
CA LYS A 77 -11.40 9.09 15.73
C LYS A 77 -9.90 9.20 15.53
N GLN A 78 -9.50 10.02 14.57
CA GLN A 78 -8.10 10.24 14.21
C GLN A 78 -7.74 11.71 14.30
N LEU A 79 -6.48 11.99 14.61
CA LEU A 79 -5.90 13.32 14.54
C LEU A 79 -5.33 13.55 13.14
N HIS A 80 -5.52 14.75 12.61
CA HIS A 80 -4.84 15.18 11.40
C HIS A 80 -3.49 15.82 11.76
N GLY A 81 -2.41 15.13 11.42
CA GLY A 81 -1.04 15.56 11.71
C GLY A 81 -0.44 16.42 10.61
N VAL A 82 0.59 17.20 10.98
CA VAL A 82 1.50 17.83 10.00
C VAL A 82 2.53 16.79 9.58
N VAL A 83 2.80 16.71 8.28
CA VAL A 83 3.75 15.73 7.73
C VAL A 83 5.11 15.90 8.38
N ARG A 84 5.63 14.79 8.93
CA ARG A 84 7.05 14.66 9.24
C ARG A 84 7.60 13.65 8.26
N LEU A 85 8.20 14.13 7.17
CA LEU A 85 8.85 13.26 6.21
C LEU A 85 10.01 12.55 6.91
N ASN A 86 9.91 11.22 6.99
CA ASN A 86 11.05 10.39 7.30
C ASN A 86 11.84 10.16 6.00
N SER A 87 13.14 10.48 5.98
CA SER A 87 13.99 10.34 4.79
C SER A 87 13.94 8.92 4.22
N GLY A 88 13.98 7.89 5.07
CA GLY A 88 13.95 6.49 4.62
C GLY A 88 12.67 6.10 3.88
N ILE A 89 11.52 6.68 4.23
CA ILE A 89 10.26 6.39 3.53
C ILE A 89 10.26 7.01 2.13
N SER A 90 10.82 8.20 1.99
CA SER A 90 10.95 8.85 0.68
C SER A 90 11.90 8.08 -0.23
N GLU A 91 12.95 7.48 0.32
CA GLU A 91 13.94 6.69 -0.42
C GLU A 91 13.40 5.32 -0.87
N HIS A 92 12.53 4.69 -0.09
CA HIS A 92 11.98 3.37 -0.43
C HIS A 92 10.63 3.41 -1.14
N PHE A 93 9.81 4.42 -0.85
CA PHE A 93 8.41 4.51 -1.31
C PHE A 93 8.06 5.87 -1.93
N GLY A 94 9.06 6.54 -2.52
CA GLY A 94 8.84 7.75 -3.32
C GLY A 94 7.87 7.50 -4.48
N ASP A 95 7.10 8.52 -4.87
CA ASP A 95 6.09 8.40 -5.93
C ASP A 95 6.72 7.94 -7.25
N GLN A 96 7.92 8.44 -7.56
CA GLN A 96 8.68 8.06 -8.75
C GLN A 96 9.04 6.57 -8.76
N ILE A 97 9.48 6.02 -7.62
CA ILE A 97 9.86 4.61 -7.47
C ILE A 97 8.64 3.73 -7.74
N ILE A 98 7.49 4.08 -7.18
CA ILE A 98 6.24 3.32 -7.39
C ILE A 98 5.85 3.33 -8.86
N LEU A 99 5.95 4.48 -9.53
CA LEU A 99 5.64 4.59 -10.96
C LEU A 99 6.62 3.77 -11.80
N GLU A 100 7.92 3.81 -11.52
CA GLU A 100 8.94 3.04 -12.22
C GLU A 100 8.73 1.53 -12.08
N GLN A 101 8.48 1.05 -10.87
CA GLN A 101 8.21 -0.37 -10.61
C GLN A 101 6.91 -0.82 -11.25
N LEU A 102 5.86 0.02 -11.22
CA LEU A 102 4.60 -0.25 -11.89
C LEU A 102 4.78 -0.38 -13.41
N MET A 103 5.49 0.55 -14.05
CA MET A 103 5.79 0.51 -15.48
C MET A 103 6.64 -0.72 -15.86
N SER A 104 7.63 -1.06 -15.04
CA SER A 104 8.44 -2.27 -15.19
C SER A 104 7.56 -3.52 -15.13
N MET A 105 6.64 -3.59 -14.16
CA MET A 105 5.70 -4.70 -14.00
C MET A 105 4.72 -4.81 -15.19
N GLN A 106 4.18 -3.69 -15.67
CA GLN A 106 3.34 -3.64 -16.88
C GLN A 106 4.08 -4.22 -18.09
N LYS A 107 5.34 -3.85 -18.30
CA LYS A 107 6.18 -4.37 -19.38
C LYS A 107 6.42 -5.86 -19.23
N ARG A 108 6.74 -6.34 -18.03
CA ARG A 108 6.98 -7.76 -17.73
C ARG A 108 5.74 -8.62 -17.97
N LEU A 109 4.58 -8.13 -17.54
CA LEU A 109 3.30 -8.85 -17.63
C LEU A 109 2.53 -8.56 -18.93
N LYS A 110 3.08 -7.71 -19.82
CA LYS A 110 2.49 -7.31 -21.10
C LYS A 110 1.04 -6.85 -20.96
N THR A 111 0.77 -6.01 -19.96
CA THR A 111 -0.57 -5.50 -19.67
C THR A 111 -0.53 -4.01 -19.35
N ASN A 112 -1.60 -3.32 -19.69
CA ASN A 112 -1.81 -1.91 -19.35
C ASN A 112 -2.81 -1.72 -18.21
N VAL A 113 -3.26 -2.82 -17.59
CA VAL A 113 -4.25 -2.82 -16.51
C VAL A 113 -3.55 -2.56 -15.16
N TRP A 114 -2.98 -1.37 -15.01
CA TRP A 114 -2.16 -1.02 -13.85
C TRP A 114 -2.93 -1.06 -12.52
N ALA A 115 -4.25 -0.82 -12.52
CA ALA A 115 -5.06 -0.84 -11.31
C ALA A 115 -5.08 -2.24 -10.69
N GLN A 116 -5.10 -3.29 -11.51
CA GLN A 116 -4.98 -4.67 -11.03
C GLN A 116 -3.57 -4.97 -10.56
N LEU A 117 -2.54 -4.41 -11.21
CA LEU A 117 -1.14 -4.65 -10.86
C LEU A 117 -0.73 -4.11 -9.49
N LEU A 118 -1.41 -3.09 -8.97
CA LEU A 118 -1.11 -2.53 -7.65
C LEU A 118 -1.09 -3.58 -6.54
N ARG A 119 -1.93 -4.63 -6.61
CA ARG A 119 -1.94 -5.71 -5.61
C ARG A 119 -0.64 -6.53 -5.63
N PHE A 120 -0.08 -6.77 -6.81
CA PHE A 120 1.16 -7.52 -6.99
C PHE A 120 2.37 -6.65 -6.64
N LEU A 121 2.33 -5.37 -7.03
CA LEU A 121 3.37 -4.41 -6.66
C LEU A 121 3.44 -4.20 -5.15
N GLN A 122 2.30 -4.06 -4.49
CA GLN A 122 2.21 -4.01 -3.03
C GLN A 122 2.77 -5.29 -2.39
N TRP A 123 2.43 -6.47 -2.93
CA TRP A 123 2.98 -7.73 -2.47
C TRP A 123 4.51 -7.76 -2.60
N GLU A 124 5.06 -7.40 -3.76
CA GLU A 124 6.51 -7.38 -4.00
C GLU A 124 7.22 -6.43 -3.02
N PHE A 125 6.70 -5.23 -2.79
CA PHE A 125 7.28 -4.29 -1.81
C PHE A 125 7.28 -4.84 -0.38
N ASN A 126 6.17 -5.42 0.07
CA ASN A 126 6.06 -5.90 1.45
C ASN A 126 6.79 -7.23 1.67
N SER A 127 6.93 -8.07 0.64
CA SER A 127 7.58 -9.38 0.75
C SER A 127 9.08 -9.37 0.43
N SER A 128 9.59 -8.31 -0.19
CA SER A 128 11.02 -8.17 -0.45
C SER A 128 11.82 -8.02 0.85
N PHE A 129 13.04 -8.55 0.84
CA PHE A 129 13.95 -8.42 1.97
C PHE A 129 14.33 -6.95 2.18
N ASN A 130 14.11 -6.44 3.40
CA ASN A 130 14.53 -5.11 3.78
C ASN A 130 15.82 -5.20 4.59
N ASN A 131 16.90 -4.61 4.07
CA ASN A 131 18.23 -4.64 4.69
C ASN A 131 18.28 -3.95 6.05
N GLU A 132 17.49 -2.90 6.26
CA GLU A 132 17.44 -2.17 7.53
C GLU A 132 16.73 -2.99 8.62
N LEU A 133 15.68 -3.73 8.25
CA LEU A 133 14.92 -4.58 9.18
C LEU A 133 15.52 -5.98 9.36
N GLY A 134 16.44 -6.39 8.47
CA GLY A 134 16.98 -7.75 8.39
C GLY A 134 15.96 -8.83 8.05
N ARG A 135 14.78 -8.43 7.56
CA ARG A 135 13.63 -9.30 7.20
C ARG A 135 12.68 -8.53 6.28
N SER A 136 11.68 -9.19 5.72
CA SER A 136 10.62 -8.52 4.97
C SER A 136 9.64 -7.78 5.88
N VAL A 137 8.95 -6.77 5.35
CA VAL A 137 7.86 -6.10 6.07
C VAL A 137 6.72 -7.09 6.35
N PHE A 138 6.44 -7.99 5.42
CA PHE A 138 5.48 -9.07 5.58
C PHE A 138 5.79 -9.94 6.81
N GLU A 139 7.04 -10.34 7.00
CA GLU A 139 7.46 -11.09 8.19
C GLU A 139 7.28 -10.30 9.49
N THR A 140 7.50 -8.99 9.43
CA THR A 140 7.34 -8.09 10.58
C THR A 140 5.87 -8.00 10.99
N VAL A 141 4.96 -7.90 10.02
CA VAL A 141 3.52 -7.75 10.26
C VAL A 141 2.86 -9.07 10.63
N TYR A 142 3.18 -10.17 9.93
CA TYR A 142 2.45 -11.44 10.04
C TYR A 142 3.21 -12.52 10.84
N GLY A 143 4.44 -12.25 11.27
CA GLY A 143 5.25 -13.19 12.06
C GLY A 143 5.67 -14.46 11.32
N LYS A 144 5.56 -14.47 9.98
CA LYS A 144 5.89 -15.63 9.12
C LYS A 144 6.43 -15.16 7.76
N PRO A 145 7.26 -15.98 7.09
CA PRO A 145 7.76 -15.64 5.76
C PRO A 145 6.62 -15.51 4.74
N PRO A 146 6.79 -14.65 3.73
CA PRO A 146 5.87 -14.58 2.60
C PRO A 146 5.80 -15.95 1.90
N SER A 147 4.61 -16.33 1.46
CA SER A 147 4.36 -17.60 0.77
C SER A 147 3.54 -17.40 -0.48
N LEU A 148 3.92 -18.13 -1.54
CA LEU A 148 3.24 -18.20 -2.84
C LEU A 148 2.66 -19.60 -3.09
N GLY A 149 2.40 -20.37 -2.03
CA GLY A 149 1.97 -21.77 -2.14
C GLY A 149 3.13 -22.68 -2.54
N LEU A 150 2.93 -23.51 -3.57
CA LEU A 150 3.89 -24.55 -4.00
C LEU A 150 5.34 -24.04 -4.16
N PRO A 151 5.63 -22.91 -4.82
CA PRO A 151 7.00 -22.43 -5.01
C PRO A 151 7.75 -22.10 -3.70
N THR A 152 7.00 -21.84 -2.63
CA THR A 152 7.56 -21.53 -1.29
C THR A 152 7.34 -22.67 -0.29
N SER A 153 6.81 -23.80 -0.76
CA SER A 153 6.45 -24.93 0.09
C SER A 153 7.61 -25.90 0.21
N LYS A 154 7.92 -26.30 1.45
CA LYS A 154 8.85 -27.41 1.73
C LYS A 154 8.25 -28.78 1.39
N LEU A 155 6.95 -28.85 1.06
CA LEU A 155 6.28 -30.11 0.75
C LEU A 155 6.76 -30.71 -0.59
N LEU A 156 7.26 -29.90 -1.53
CA LEU A 156 7.75 -30.44 -2.81
C LEU A 156 8.99 -31.32 -2.61
N GLU A 157 9.92 -30.92 -1.72
CA GLU A 157 11.09 -31.73 -1.39
C GLU A 157 10.68 -33.09 -0.79
N ALA A 158 9.65 -33.10 0.07
CA ALA A 158 9.16 -34.34 0.69
C ALA A 158 8.38 -35.29 -0.25
N VAL A 159 7.94 -34.81 -1.42
CA VAL A 159 7.16 -35.61 -2.38
C VAL A 159 8.04 -36.23 -3.48
N TYR A 160 9.19 -35.63 -3.80
CA TYR A 160 10.12 -36.15 -4.81
C TYR A 160 11.23 -37.06 -4.24
N ASP A 161 11.34 -37.23 -2.92
CA ASP A 161 12.26 -38.18 -2.25
C ASP A 161 11.65 -39.60 -2.05
N LYS A 162 10.78 -40.05 -2.96
CA LYS A 162 10.27 -41.43 -3.01
C LYS A 162 10.39 -42.02 -4.41
#